data_AF-A0A3L7XWQ0-F1
#
_entry.id   AF-A0A3L7XWQ0-F1
#
_cell.length_a   1.000
_cell.length_b   1.000
_cell.length_c   1.000
_cell.angle_alpha   90.00
_cell.angle_beta   90.00
_cell.angle_gamma   90.00
#
_symmetry.space_group_name_H-M   'P 1'
#
loop_
_entity.id
_entity.type
_entity.pdbx_description
1 polymer ?
#
loop_
_entity_poly.entity_id
_entity_poly.type
_entity_poly.pdbx_seq_one_letter_code
_entity_poly.pdbx_strand_id
1 'polypeptide(L)'
;EAFKLYEEFQSLIRVSIGRAILRVSLVQEQRAPRPVAVTTSGGGEGSTSGASPLTPAKALAGEMKAGRNDACPCGSGKKFKKCHGA
;
A
#
# COMPACT_ATOMS: atom_id res chain seq x y z
N GLU A 1 -44.73 12.55 36.53
CA GLU A 1 -44.72 12.32 35.06
C GLU A 1 -43.36 12.64 34.42
N ALA A 2 -42.75 13.80 34.69
CA ALA A 2 -41.47 14.21 34.10
C ALA A 2 -40.32 13.19 34.24
N PHE A 3 -40.20 12.52 35.40
CA PHE A 3 -39.16 11.50 35.62
C PHE A 3 -39.31 10.28 34.70
N LYS A 4 -40.55 9.84 34.45
CA LYS A 4 -40.85 8.70 33.56
C LYS A 4 -40.46 9.01 32.11
N LEU A 5 -40.75 10.23 31.65
CA LEU A 5 -40.37 10.69 30.32
C LEU A 5 -38.83 10.78 30.17
N TYR A 6 -38.13 11.18 31.24
CA TYR A 6 -36.67 11.21 31.26
C TYR A 6 -36.04 9.81 31.17
N GLU A 7 -36.59 8.82 31.89
CA GLU A 7 -36.13 7.43 31.79
C GLU A 7 -36.36 6.84 30.40
N GLU A 8 -37.51 7.13 29.80
CA GLU A 8 -37.82 6.71 28.43
C GLU A 8 -36.87 7.36 27.42
N PHE A 9 -36.60 8.65 27.56
CA PHE A 9 -35.63 9.37 26.73
C PHE A 9 -34.20 8.83 26.88
N GLN A 10 -33.76 8.55 28.12
CA GLN A 10 -32.48 7.90 28.41
C GLN A 10 -32.36 6.53 27.72
N SER A 11 -33.43 5.73 27.74
CA SER A 11 -33.47 4.42 27.07
C SER A 11 -33.28 4.55 25.56
N LEU A 12 -33.96 5.51 24.93
CA LEU A 12 -33.85 5.77 23.49
C LEU A 12 -32.43 6.19 23.09
N ILE A 13 -31.79 7.07 23.87
CA ILE A 13 -30.41 7.50 23.61
C ILE A 13 -29.44 6.32 23.67
N ARG A 14 -29.53 5.48 24.71
CA ARG A 14 -28.60 4.34 24.91
C ARG A 14 -28.62 3.39 23.72
N VAL A 15 -29.81 3.05 23.22
CA VAL A 15 -29.95 2.16 22.06
C VAL A 15 -29.47 2.84 20.77
N SER A 16 -29.74 4.14 20.60
CA SER A 16 -29.29 4.91 19.44
C SER A 16 -27.77 4.97 19.34
N ILE A 17 -27.08 5.28 20.45
CA ILE A 17 -25.62 5.33 20.52
C ILE A 17 -25.02 3.95 20.23
N GLY A 18 -25.57 2.88 20.82
CA GLY A 18 -25.10 1.52 20.55
C GLY A 18 -25.18 1.14 19.06
N ARG A 19 -26.30 1.50 18.40
CA ARG A 19 -26.46 1.28 16.94
C ARG A 19 -25.54 2.16 16.10
N ALA A 20 -25.32 3.40 16.52
CA ALA A 20 -24.44 4.33 15.82
C ALA A 20 -23.00 3.78 15.80
N ILE A 21 -22.46 3.40 16.96
CA ILE A 21 -21.11 2.82 17.08
C ILE A 21 -20.95 1.58 16.19
N LEU A 22 -21.94 0.67 16.20
CA LEU A 22 -21.90 -0.56 15.41
C LEU A 22 -22.06 -0.34 13.89
N ARG A 23 -22.47 0.85 13.46
CA ARG A 23 -22.60 1.21 12.04
C ARG A 23 -21.54 2.19 11.57
N VAL A 24 -20.61 2.60 12.43
CA VAL A 24 -19.48 3.43 12.00
C VAL A 24 -18.51 2.55 11.21
N SER A 25 -18.59 2.66 9.88
CA SER A 25 -17.47 2.29 9.02
C SER A 25 -16.44 3.40 9.10
N LEU A 26 -15.31 3.11 9.75
CA LEU A 26 -14.14 3.99 9.69
C LEU A 26 -13.69 4.04 8.22
N VAL A 27 -14.07 5.11 7.52
CA VAL A 27 -13.48 5.42 6.22
C VAL A 27 -12.03 5.77 6.52
N GLN A 28 -11.13 4.83 6.27
CA GLN A 28 -9.71 5.14 6.21
C GLN A 28 -9.57 6.16 5.11
N GLU A 29 -9.23 7.40 5.47
CA GLU A 29 -9.03 8.46 4.51
C GLU A 29 -8.00 7.96 3.50
N GLN A 30 -8.51 7.68 2.30
CA GLN A 30 -7.77 6.98 1.27
C GLN A 30 -6.72 7.96 0.81
N ARG A 31 -5.51 7.86 1.39
CA ARG A 31 -4.35 8.65 1.01
C ARG A 31 -4.29 8.60 -0.51
N ALA A 32 -4.66 9.72 -1.14
CA ALA A 32 -4.70 9.81 -2.58
C ALA A 32 -3.34 9.29 -3.08
N PRO A 33 -3.32 8.31 -4.01
CA PRO A 33 -2.07 7.82 -4.53
C PRO A 33 -1.33 9.04 -5.06
N ARG A 34 -0.18 9.32 -4.47
CA ARG A 34 0.70 10.39 -4.97
C ARG A 34 0.92 10.06 -6.43
N PRO A 35 0.63 10.97 -7.38
CA PRO A 35 0.90 10.71 -8.77
C PRO A 35 2.41 10.45 -8.89
N VAL A 36 2.76 9.19 -9.03
CA VAL A 36 4.11 8.78 -9.44
C VAL A 36 4.20 9.24 -10.87
N ALA A 37 5.00 10.26 -11.12
CA ALA A 37 5.30 10.72 -12.47
C ALA A 37 5.82 9.52 -13.26
N VAL A 38 4.98 8.98 -14.15
CA VAL A 38 5.36 7.93 -15.09
C VAL A 38 6.22 8.62 -16.14
N THR A 39 7.53 8.50 -15.99
CA THR A 39 8.48 8.93 -17.02
C THR A 39 8.42 7.93 -18.17
N THR A 40 7.68 8.28 -19.22
CA THR A 40 7.73 7.57 -20.50
C THR A 40 9.09 7.84 -21.14
N SER A 41 10.03 6.89 -21.00
CA SER A 41 11.32 6.95 -21.66
C SER A 41 11.16 6.58 -23.14
N GLY A 42 11.16 7.63 -23.96
CA GLY A 42 11.22 7.56 -25.42
C GLY A 42 11.95 8.78 -25.99
N GLY A 43 13.24 8.92 -25.64
CA GLY A 43 14.22 9.73 -26.38
C GLY A 43 14.62 11.07 -25.76
N GLY A 44 15.81 11.12 -25.16
CA GLY A 44 16.53 12.37 -24.85
C GLY A 44 16.83 12.62 -23.37
N GLU A 45 17.99 12.15 -22.93
CA GLU A 45 18.81 12.69 -21.83
C GLU A 45 18.20 12.84 -20.41
N GLY A 46 18.68 12.00 -19.49
CA GLY A 46 18.73 12.34 -18.06
C GLY A 46 17.81 11.56 -17.12
N SER A 47 18.44 10.62 -16.40
CA SER A 47 18.22 10.33 -14.97
C SER A 47 16.89 9.74 -14.45
N THR A 48 17.05 8.52 -13.90
CA THR A 48 16.32 7.86 -12.79
C THR A 48 14.96 7.19 -13.00
N SER A 49 15.03 5.84 -12.93
CA SER A 49 14.22 4.91 -12.12
C SER A 49 12.69 4.94 -12.21
N GLY A 50 12.12 3.86 -12.75
CA GLY A 50 10.71 3.51 -12.53
C GLY A 50 10.26 2.32 -13.36
N ALA A 51 10.40 1.11 -12.80
CA ALA A 51 9.71 -0.07 -13.30
C ALA A 51 8.20 -0.01 -12.97
N SER A 52 7.35 -0.56 -13.84
CA SER A 52 6.00 -1.00 -13.50
C SER A 52 5.53 -2.11 -14.46
N PRO A 53 4.53 -2.93 -14.08
CA PRO A 53 4.79 -4.31 -13.71
C PRO A 53 4.01 -5.31 -14.57
N LEU A 54 4.61 -6.45 -14.89
CA LEU A 54 3.86 -7.65 -15.26
C LEU A 54 4.07 -8.70 -14.18
N THR A 55 3.00 -8.91 -13.40
CA THR A 55 2.56 -10.11 -12.65
C THR A 55 3.59 -11.14 -12.15
N PRO A 56 3.38 -11.73 -10.96
CA PRO A 56 4.32 -12.68 -10.36
C PRO A 56 4.20 -14.04 -11.04
N ALA A 57 4.86 -14.21 -12.18
CA ALA A 57 5.16 -15.54 -12.69
C ALA A 57 6.38 -16.05 -11.94
N LYS A 58 6.12 -16.82 -10.88
CA LYS A 58 7.09 -17.70 -10.24
C LYS A 58 7.66 -18.64 -11.30
N ALA A 59 8.79 -18.27 -11.90
CA ALA A 59 9.59 -19.14 -12.76
C ALA A 59 11.04 -19.00 -12.30
N LEU A 60 11.38 -19.86 -11.35
CA LEU A 60 12.36 -20.93 -11.51
C LEU A 60 13.78 -20.46 -11.20
N ALA A 61 14.24 -20.91 -10.04
CA ALA A 61 15.65 -21.05 -9.73
C ALA A 61 16.30 -21.89 -10.84
N GLY A 62 17.14 -21.25 -11.64
CA GLY A 62 17.96 -21.89 -12.65
C GLY A 62 18.96 -20.86 -13.11
N GLU A 63 20.07 -20.73 -12.38
CA GLU A 63 21.29 -19.97 -12.70
C GLU A 63 21.12 -18.86 -13.75
N MET A 64 20.19 -17.94 -13.49
CA MET A 64 20.17 -16.68 -14.25
C MET A 64 21.36 -15.91 -13.73
N LYS A 65 22.46 -15.93 -14.51
CA LYS A 65 23.65 -15.11 -14.29
C LYS A 65 23.20 -13.66 -14.18
N ALA A 66 22.96 -13.20 -12.96
CA ALA A 66 22.52 -11.85 -12.68
C ALA A 66 23.56 -10.91 -13.29
N GLY A 67 23.14 -10.05 -14.22
CA GLY A 67 24.02 -9.09 -14.84
C GLY A 67 24.61 -8.17 -13.78
N ARG A 68 25.83 -7.67 -14.01
CA ARG A 68 26.60 -6.89 -13.01
C ARG A 68 25.80 -5.68 -12.44
N ASN A 69 24.88 -5.12 -13.20
CA ASN A 69 24.05 -3.97 -12.77
C ASN A 69 22.64 -4.33 -12.30
N ASP A 70 22.22 -5.59 -12.39
CA ASP A 70 20.86 -6.05 -12.06
C ASP A 70 20.65 -6.11 -10.55
N ALA A 71 19.40 -6.28 -10.10
CA ALA A 71 19.09 -6.48 -8.69
C ALA A 71 19.77 -7.75 -8.17
N CYS A 72 20.38 -7.66 -6.99
CA CYS A 72 21.08 -8.80 -6.41
C CYS A 72 20.09 -9.87 -5.94
N PRO A 73 20.26 -11.16 -6.35
CA PRO A 73 19.30 -12.22 -6.05
C PRO A 73 19.25 -12.60 -4.56
N CYS A 74 20.14 -12.07 -3.72
CA CYS A 74 20.11 -12.24 -2.26
C CYS A 74 19.01 -11.42 -1.56
N GLY A 75 18.23 -10.63 -2.29
CA GLY A 75 17.13 -9.83 -1.72
C GLY A 75 17.57 -8.56 -0.99
N SER A 76 18.85 -8.16 -1.09
CA SER A 76 19.36 -6.95 -0.42
C SER A 76 18.87 -5.62 -1.00
N GLY A 77 18.16 -5.66 -2.14
CA GLY A 77 17.72 -4.48 -2.89
C GLY A 77 18.85 -3.69 -3.56
N LYS A 78 20.11 -4.11 -3.41
CA LYS A 78 21.28 -3.49 -4.03
C LYS A 78 21.55 -4.10 -5.41
N LYS A 79 22.25 -3.37 -6.29
CA LYS A 79 22.75 -3.91 -7.57
C LYS A 79 23.76 -5.04 -7.33
N PHE A 80 23.83 -6.04 -8.19
CA PHE A 80 24.70 -7.23 -8.04
C PHE A 80 26.16 -6.83 -7.78
N LYS A 81 26.73 -5.91 -8.58
CA LYS A 81 28.10 -5.37 -8.38
C LYS A 81 28.36 -4.67 -7.04
N LYS A 82 27.30 -4.25 -6.35
CA LYS A 82 27.39 -3.55 -5.06
C LYS A 82 27.08 -4.48 -3.88
N CYS A 83 26.89 -5.78 -4.14
CA CYS A 83 26.51 -6.76 -3.13
C CYS A 83 27.35 -8.04 -3.23
N HIS A 84 27.26 -8.78 -4.32
CA HIS A 84 27.95 -10.08 -4.51
C HIS A 84 28.82 -10.13 -5.78
N GLY A 85 28.87 -9.08 -6.59
CA GLY A 85 29.66 -8.99 -7.82
C GLY A 85 31.03 -8.34 -7.63
N ALA A 86 31.70 -8.65 -6.52
CA ALA A 86 33.11 -8.33 -6.25
C ALA A 86 33.98 -9.51 -6.66
#